data_AF-A0A7K2M1L7-F1
#
_entry.id   AF-A0A7K2M1L7-F1
#
_cell.length_a   1.000
_cell.length_b   1.000
_cell.length_c   1.000
_cell.angle_alpha   90.00
_cell.angle_beta   90.00
_cell.angle_gamma   90.00
#
_symmetry.space_group_name_H-M   'P 1'
#
loop_
_entity.id
_entity.type
_entity.pdbx_description
1 polymer ?
#
loop_
_entity_poly.entity_id
_entity_poly.type
_entity_poly.pdbx_seq_one_letter_code
_entity_poly.pdbx_strand_id
1 'polypeptide(L)' 'NHPEVCRVEMTFHSLDLPLPQRAVHDLIVYTAEPGTVSEDRLRVLASWTAPGTSPAKPIRPPR' A
#
# COMPACT_ATOMS: atom_id res chain seq x y z
N ASN A 1 5.75 3.91 -12.23
CA ASN A 1 7.14 3.42 -12.30
C ASN A 1 8.03 4.40 -11.56
N HIS A 2 8.57 3.98 -10.41
CA HIS A 2 9.50 4.81 -9.66
C HIS A 2 10.84 4.86 -10.43
N PRO A 3 11.48 6.03 -10.64
CA PRO A 3 12.66 6.13 -11.51
C PRO A 3 13.90 5.36 -10.99
N GLU A 4 14.04 5.23 -9.66
CA GLU A 4 15.20 4.56 -9.03
C GLU A 4 14.98 3.08 -8.76
N VAL A 5 13.73 2.68 -8.63
CA VAL A 5 13.32 1.30 -8.40
C VAL A 5 12.40 0.96 -9.55
N CYS A 6 13.01 0.33 -10.56
CA CYS A 6 12.35 -0.23 -11.74
C CYS A 6 11.14 -1.10 -11.34
N ARG A 7 10.52 -1.79 -12.30
CA ARG A 7 9.37 -2.69 -12.02
C ARG A 7 9.59 -3.55 -10.75
N VAL A 8 8.63 -3.48 -9.84
CA VAL A 8 8.54 -4.32 -8.64
C VAL A 8 7.36 -5.24 -8.83
N GLU A 9 7.57 -6.55 -8.66
CA GLU A 9 6.50 -7.54 -8.72
C GLU A 9 5.99 -7.81 -7.32
N MET A 10 4.67 -7.82 -7.17
CA MET A 10 4.00 -7.92 -5.87
C MET A 10 2.80 -8.86 -5.94
N THR A 11 2.62 -9.65 -4.89
CA THR A 11 1.44 -10.48 -4.66
C THR A 11 0.42 -9.68 -3.85
N PHE A 12 -0.84 -9.76 -4.27
CA PHE A 12 -1.96 -9.09 -3.61
C PHE A 12 -2.65 -10.03 -2.63
N HIS A 13 -2.95 -9.51 -1.44
CA HIS A 13 -3.77 -10.18 -0.44
C HIS A 13 -4.82 -9.21 0.09
N SER A 14 -6.04 -9.72 0.31
CA SER A 14 -7.15 -9.01 0.94
C SER A 14 -7.63 -9.82 2.14
N LEU A 15 -7.79 -9.16 3.29
CA LEU A 15 -8.23 -9.79 4.53
C LEU A 15 -9.31 -8.93 5.18
N ASP A 16 -10.40 -9.58 5.60
CA ASP A 16 -11.45 -8.91 6.37
C ASP A 16 -11.03 -8.82 7.83
N LEU A 17 -11.00 -7.62 8.38
CA LEU A 17 -10.75 -7.36 9.80
C LEU A 17 -12.10 -7.15 10.51
N PRO A 18 -12.53 -8.10 11.36
CA PRO A 18 -13.79 -7.97 12.08
C PRO A 18 -13.67 -6.90 13.17
N LEU A 19 -14.60 -5.94 13.20
CA LEU A 19 -14.73 -5.01 14.31
C LEU A 19 -15.85 -5.38 15.27
N PRO A 20 -15.74 -4.97 16.56
CA PRO A 20 -16.75 -5.24 17.58
C PRO A 20 -18.17 -4.72 17.25
N GLN A 21 -18.32 -3.77 16.31
CA GLN A 21 -19.59 -3.07 16.02
C GLN A 21 -20.18 -3.38 14.63
N ARG A 22 -19.96 -4.60 14.09
CA ARG A 22 -20.44 -5.04 12.75
C ARG A 22 -19.88 -4.29 11.53
N ALA A 23 -18.99 -3.32 11.72
CA ALA A 23 -18.21 -2.77 10.63
C ALA A 23 -17.10 -3.78 10.24
N VAL A 24 -16.87 -3.96 8.93
CA VAL A 24 -15.73 -4.72 8.40
C VAL A 24 -14.73 -3.71 7.87
N HIS A 25 -13.45 -3.88 8.22
CA HIS A 25 -12.35 -3.16 7.57
C HIS A 25 -11.64 -4.12 6.64
N ASP A 26 -11.32 -3.67 5.43
CA ASP A 26 -10.49 -4.44 4.53
C ASP A 26 -9.02 -4.07 4.75
N LEU A 27 -8.20 -5.08 5.05
CA LEU A 27 -6.75 -4.97 5.04
C LEU A 27 -6.22 -5.48 3.71
N ILE A 28 -5.66 -4.57 2.92
CA ILE A 28 -4.97 -4.88 1.68
C ILE A 28 -3.47 -4.96 1.94
N VAL A 29 -2.85 -6.08 1.60
CA VAL A 29 -1.41 -6.31 1.75
C VAL A 29 -0.81 -6.61 0.39
N TYR A 30 0.27 -5.91 0.05
CA TYR A 30 1.12 -6.22 -1.09
C TYR A 30 2.48 -6.72 -0.61
N THR A 31 2.88 -7.90 -1.05
CA THR A 31 4.14 -8.55 -0.65
C THR A 31 5.01 -8.80 -1.88
N ALA A 32 6.33 -8.79 -1.69
CA ALA A 32 7.26 -9.35 -2.67
C ALA A 32 7.69 -10.74 -2.19
N GLU A 33 7.91 -11.67 -3.13
CA GLU A 33 8.37 -13.01 -2.79
C GLU A 33 9.77 -12.94 -2.14
N PRO A 34 10.02 -13.61 -1.00
CA PRO A 34 11.32 -13.60 -0.35
C PRO A 34 12.45 -14.12 -1.24
N GLY A 35 13.62 -13.49 -1.14
CA GLY A 35 14.81 -13.81 -1.94
C GLY A 35 14.75 -13.32 -3.39
N THR A 36 13.71 -12.57 -3.77
CA THR A 36 13.63 -11.96 -5.11
C THR A 36 14.18 -10.55 -5.13
N VAL A 37 14.61 -10.10 -6.31
CA VAL A 37 15.02 -8.70 -6.54
C VAL A 37 13.88 -7.72 -6.19
N SER A 38 12.63 -8.14 -6.32
CA SER A 38 11.47 -7.33 -5.93
C SER A 38 11.43 -7.07 -4.43
N GLU A 39 11.89 -8.01 -3.59
CA GLU A 39 12.00 -7.82 -2.14
C GLU A 39 12.99 -6.69 -1.80
N ASP A 40 14.19 -6.73 -2.37
CA ASP A 40 15.21 -5.70 -2.13
C ASP A 40 14.74 -4.32 -2.59
N ARG A 41 14.07 -4.26 -3.74
CA ARG A 41 13.47 -3.00 -4.24
C ARG A 41 12.34 -2.50 -3.34
N LEU A 42 11.52 -3.40 -2.80
CA LEU A 42 10.47 -3.04 -1.85
C LEU A 42 11.06 -2.50 -0.55
N ARG A 43 12.19 -3.04 -0.07
CA ARG A 43 12.91 -2.51 1.09
C ARG A 43 13.43 -1.09 0.85
N VAL A 44 13.96 -0.81 -0.34
CA VAL A 44 14.37 0.56 -0.71
C VAL A 44 13.17 1.51 -0.65
N LEU A 45 12.04 1.16 -1.28
CA LEU A 45 10.82 1.97 -1.21
C LEU A 45 10.32 2.18 0.23
N ALA A 46 10.37 1.15 1.07
CA ALA A 46 9.92 1.22 2.46
C ALA A 46 10.82 2.10 3.34
N SER A 47 12.10 2.22 2.99
CA SER A 47 13.04 3.11 3.68
C SER A 47 12.76 4.60 3.41
N TRP A 48 11.97 4.91 2.39
CA TRP A 48 11.68 6.28 2.02
C TRP A 48 10.53 6.81 2.83
N THR A 49 10.73 7.98 3.42
CA THR A 49 9.68 8.67 4.14
C THR A 49 8.67 9.18 3.13
N ALA A 50 7.42 8.73 3.23
CA ALA A 50 6.35 9.31 2.43
C ALA A 50 6.26 10.82 2.74
N PRO A 51 6.08 11.69 1.73
CA PRO A 51 5.74 13.08 1.99
C PRO A 51 4.54 13.15 2.93
N GLY A 52 4.61 14.03 3.93
CA GLY A 52 3.50 14.22 4.87
C GLY A 52 2.18 14.39 4.12
N THR A 53 1.18 13.62 4.52
CA THR A 53 -0.14 13.61 3.87
C THR A 53 -0.66 15.04 3.70
N SER A 54 -0.78 15.50 2.45
CA SER A 54 -1.56 16.71 2.19
C SER A 54 -3.00 16.35 2.56
N PRO A 55 -3.68 17.09 3.45
CA PRO A 55 -5.02 16.76 3.88
C PRO A 55 -5.89 16.53 2.64
N ALA A 56 -6.48 15.35 2.55
CA ALA A 56 -7.34 14.97 1.44
C ALA A 56 -8.43 16.03 1.30
N LYS A 57 -8.42 16.75 0.18
CA LYS A 57 -9.48 17.73 -0.14
C LYS A 57 -10.81 16.96 -0.16
N PRO A 58 -11.80 17.32 0.69
CA PRO A 58 -13.07 16.63 0.70
C PRO A 58 -13.68 16.68 -0.70
N ILE A 59 -13.94 15.50 -1.28
CA ILE A 59 -14.70 15.37 -2.52
C ILE A 59 -16.12 15.84 -2.19
N ARG A 60 -16.49 17.05 -2.62
CA ARG A 60 -17.88 17.51 -2.52
C ARG A 60 -18.70 16.75 -3.56
N PRO A 61 -19.77 16.04 -3.19
CA PRO A 61 -20.66 15.44 -4.17
C PRO A 61 -21.35 16.54 -5.01
N PRO A 62 -21.63 16.28 -6.31
CA PRO A 62 -22.36 17.22 -7.15
C PRO A 62 -23.79 17.46 -6.60
N ARG A 63 -24.26 18.70 -6.73
CA ARG A 63 -25.59 19.16 -6.30
C ARG A 63 -26.72 18.61 -7.17
#